data_AF-Q7SCF9-F1
#
_entry.id   AF-Q7SCF9-F1
#
_cell.length_a   1.000
_cell.length_b   1.000
_cell.length_c   1.000
_cell.angle_alpha   90.00
_cell.angle_beta   90.00
_cell.angle_gamma   90.00
#
_symmetry.space_group_name_H-M   'P 1'
#
loop_
_entity.id
_entity.type
_entity.pdbx_description
1 polymer ?
#
loop_
_entity_poly.entity_id
_entity_poly.type
_entity_poly.pdbx_seq_one_letter_code
_entity_poly.pdbx_strand_id
1 'polypeptide(L)'
;MPHDDDMLERSQSLLRSATSRRHLTDFFSRALSAFQSPSDSAQNFQVVCTAPPASSSNASCSAAGAHEAQGKPLHPQSPAPIPPTKRPHTLIVLDSSFNPPTLAHLRMATSAVRDTIKKKRRGEDAKDMSGLRLLLLLAVVNADKAPKPAAFDQRLAMMWAFAHDVQRALRGEADKSPVEVSPASGPGPKPEKSHIHDSSQLKAADEEQQKQGVPQVDISVDIGLTSKPYFHEKSRVIAESEFYKPPQEEGEEDTMEQVILVGFDTLIRIFNPKYYGPATQVTAHAQDQSRKGSPIQQALDPMFKRAKLRVTLRTDDEWGGKQEQVAYLESLLSEEGLAKIGGSKEWAERIELVEGRRDGEEIVSSTYARKAAEREEWGKLRRLVSPEVGKWIEGEKLYVVDVKPEAC
;
A
#
# COMPACT_ATOMS: atom_id res chain seq x y z
N MET A 1 -3.20 -12.82 -45.89
CA MET A 1 -1.96 -12.05 -45.62
C MET A 1 -2.10 -10.91 -44.58
N PRO A 2 -3.08 -10.85 -43.65
CA PRO A 2 -3.01 -9.95 -42.49
C PRO A 2 -2.46 -10.62 -41.20
N HIS A 3 -2.07 -11.89 -41.25
CA HIS A 3 -1.67 -12.65 -40.05
C HIS A 3 -0.19 -12.47 -39.66
N ASP A 4 0.70 -12.17 -40.61
CA ASP A 4 2.15 -12.14 -40.35
C ASP A 4 2.61 -10.83 -39.67
N ASP A 5 2.00 -9.69 -40.00
CA ASP A 5 2.31 -8.40 -39.37
C ASP A 5 1.84 -8.35 -37.90
N ASP A 6 0.65 -8.88 -37.58
CA ASP A 6 0.12 -8.96 -36.20
C ASP A 6 0.99 -9.88 -35.32
N MET A 7 1.52 -10.96 -35.89
CA MET A 7 2.47 -11.84 -35.20
C MET A 7 3.81 -11.14 -34.90
N LEU A 8 4.33 -10.37 -35.86
CA LEU A 8 5.59 -9.63 -35.69
C LEU A 8 5.45 -8.53 -34.63
N GLU A 9 4.36 -7.76 -34.65
CA GLU A 9 4.09 -6.71 -33.65
C GLU A 9 3.92 -7.29 -32.24
N ARG A 10 3.18 -8.40 -32.09
CA ARG A 10 3.04 -9.11 -30.81
C ARG A 10 4.38 -9.60 -30.29
N SER A 11 5.22 -10.18 -31.14
CA SER A 11 6.56 -10.65 -30.75
C SER A 11 7.45 -9.51 -30.25
N GLN A 12 7.45 -8.36 -30.93
CA GLN A 12 8.22 -7.19 -30.54
C GLN A 12 7.69 -6.56 -29.24
N SER A 13 6.37 -6.54 -29.04
CA SER A 13 5.73 -6.08 -27.81
C SER A 13 6.14 -6.94 -26.61
N LEU A 14 6.12 -8.27 -26.76
CA LEU A 14 6.55 -9.21 -25.72
C LEU A 14 8.03 -9.03 -25.36
N LEU A 15 8.91 -8.89 -26.37
CA LEU A 15 10.34 -8.63 -26.17
C LEU A 15 10.61 -7.32 -25.44
N ARG A 16 9.92 -6.23 -25.83
CA ARG A 16 10.01 -4.93 -25.15
C ARG A 16 9.54 -5.03 -23.69
N SER A 17 8.44 -5.74 -23.46
CA SER A 17 7.88 -5.96 -22.14
C SER A 17 8.85 -6.75 -21.25
N ALA A 18 9.41 -7.86 -21.75
CA ALA A 18 10.39 -8.67 -21.02
C ALA A 18 11.69 -7.89 -20.71
N THR A 19 12.17 -7.09 -21.66
CA THR A 19 13.35 -6.22 -21.46
C THR A 19 13.09 -5.18 -20.38
N SER A 20 11.91 -4.54 -20.40
CA SER A 20 11.51 -3.58 -19.37
C SER A 20 11.42 -4.21 -17.98
N ARG A 21 10.90 -5.43 -17.87
CA ARG A 21 10.83 -6.14 -16.58
C ARG A 21 12.21 -6.48 -16.04
N ARG A 22 13.11 -6.99 -16.88
CA ARG A 22 14.51 -7.26 -16.49
C ARG A 22 15.21 -6.02 -15.96
N HIS A 23 15.12 -4.89 -16.68
CA HIS A 23 15.73 -3.64 -16.23
C HIS A 23 15.21 -3.16 -14.87
N LEU A 24 13.91 -3.33 -14.62
CA LEU A 24 13.29 -2.95 -13.36
C LEU A 24 13.75 -3.86 -12.20
N THR A 25 13.80 -5.18 -12.43
CA THR A 25 14.33 -6.13 -11.44
C THR A 25 15.81 -5.86 -11.14
N ASP A 26 16.63 -5.60 -12.17
CA ASP A 26 18.05 -5.28 -12.01
C ASP A 26 18.24 -3.97 -11.21
N PHE A 27 17.40 -2.96 -11.45
CA PHE A 27 17.39 -1.73 -10.67
C PHE A 27 17.12 -2.02 -9.18
N PHE A 28 16.06 -2.76 -8.87
CA PHE A 28 15.70 -3.07 -7.48
C PHE A 28 16.70 -3.98 -6.78
N SER A 29 17.33 -4.91 -7.51
CA SER A 29 18.42 -5.73 -7.00
C SER A 29 19.63 -4.90 -6.57
N ARG A 30 20.03 -3.91 -7.38
CA ARG A 30 21.09 -2.95 -7.03
C ARG A 30 20.70 -2.06 -5.84
N ALA A 31 19.47 -1.54 -5.83
CA ALA A 31 18.98 -0.71 -4.73
C ALA A 31 18.94 -1.47 -3.39
N LEU A 32 18.46 -2.71 -3.41
CA LEU A 32 18.45 -3.58 -2.23
C LEU A 32 19.87 -3.88 -1.74
N SER A 33 20.78 -4.17 -2.66
CA SER A 33 22.18 -4.43 -2.34
C SER A 33 22.87 -3.20 -1.74
N ALA A 34 22.55 -2.00 -2.24
CA ALA A 34 23.03 -0.74 -1.66
C ALA A 34 22.49 -0.54 -0.23
N PHE A 35 21.19 -0.74 -0.01
CA PHE A 35 20.55 -0.63 1.31
C PHE A 35 21.11 -1.63 2.34
N GLN A 36 21.49 -2.83 1.89
CA GLN A 36 22.04 -3.89 2.75
C GLN A 36 23.58 -3.80 2.91
N SER A 37 24.23 -2.83 2.27
CA SER A 37 25.69 -2.70 2.30
C SER A 37 26.21 -2.39 3.71
N PRO A 38 27.23 -3.11 4.22
CA PRO A 38 27.83 -2.86 5.54
C PRO A 38 28.40 -1.45 5.73
N SER A 39 28.78 -0.77 4.65
CA SER A 39 29.28 0.60 4.68
C SER A 39 28.20 1.63 5.04
N ASP A 40 26.93 1.24 4.90
CA ASP A 40 25.75 2.05 5.23
C ASP A 40 24.91 1.36 6.32
N SER A 41 25.56 0.62 7.23
CA SER A 41 24.90 -0.15 8.31
C SER A 41 24.08 0.70 9.29
N ALA A 42 24.15 2.03 9.18
CA ALA A 42 23.32 2.97 9.91
C ALA A 42 21.99 3.30 9.19
N GLN A 43 21.84 2.95 7.91
CA GLN A 43 20.65 3.23 7.13
C GLN A 43 19.50 2.32 7.55
N ASN A 44 18.61 2.87 8.37
CA ASN A 44 17.45 2.14 8.88
C ASN A 44 16.21 2.29 8.00
N PHE A 45 16.22 3.26 7.09
CA PHE A 45 15.14 3.57 6.16
C PHE A 45 15.69 4.28 4.93
N GLN A 46 15.18 3.92 3.74
CA GLN A 46 15.53 4.56 2.48
C GLN A 46 14.32 4.55 1.54
N VAL A 47 14.03 5.66 0.88
CA VAL A 47 13.14 5.68 -0.29
C VAL A 47 13.97 5.32 -1.53
N VAL A 48 13.59 4.22 -2.19
CA VAL A 48 14.31 3.68 -3.35
C VAL A 48 13.86 4.34 -4.64
N CYS A 49 12.56 4.57 -4.79
CA CYS A 49 12.01 5.31 -5.92
C CYS A 49 10.65 5.93 -5.60
N THR A 50 10.23 6.86 -6.46
CA THR A 50 8.93 7.51 -6.38
C THR A 50 8.22 7.38 -7.73
N ALA A 51 6.97 6.92 -7.72
CA ALA A 51 6.05 7.10 -8.84
C ALA A 51 5.44 8.51 -8.75
N PRO A 52 5.79 9.45 -9.65
CA PRO A 52 5.31 10.82 -9.58
C PRO A 52 3.86 10.93 -10.09
N PRO A 53 3.11 11.98 -9.72
CA PRO A 53 1.79 12.25 -10.31
C PRO A 53 1.86 12.40 -11.84
N ALA A 54 0.83 11.97 -12.57
CA ALA A 54 0.77 12.03 -14.03
C ALA A 54 0.82 13.47 -14.59
N SER A 55 0.40 14.48 -13.82
CA SER A 55 0.54 15.90 -14.20
C SER A 55 1.99 16.39 -14.16
N SER A 56 2.85 15.74 -13.38
CA SER A 56 4.27 16.13 -13.21
C SER A 56 5.22 15.45 -14.19
N SER A 57 4.83 14.32 -14.79
CA SER A 57 5.62 13.67 -15.84
C SER A 57 5.70 14.53 -17.12
N ASN A 58 4.65 15.29 -17.43
CA ASN A 58 4.62 16.23 -18.55
C ASN A 58 5.39 17.54 -18.30
N ALA A 59 5.71 17.87 -17.03
CA ALA A 59 6.37 19.13 -16.68
C ALA A 59 7.92 19.05 -16.74
N SER A 60 8.49 17.85 -16.87
CA SER A 60 9.95 17.66 -16.92
C SER A 60 10.63 18.05 -18.25
N CYS A 61 9.89 18.68 -19.18
CA CYS A 61 10.40 19.11 -20.49
C CYS A 61 10.79 20.59 -20.59
N SER A 62 10.80 21.40 -19.53
CA SER A 62 11.11 22.84 -19.63
C SER A 62 12.30 23.37 -18.83
N ALA A 63 13.13 22.50 -18.23
CA ALA A 63 14.31 22.92 -17.47
C ALA A 63 15.61 22.22 -17.91
N ALA A 64 15.88 22.20 -19.22
CA ALA A 64 17.23 22.09 -19.77
C ALA A 64 17.21 22.67 -21.20
N GLY A 65 18.27 23.37 -21.57
CA GLY A 65 18.34 24.28 -22.72
C GLY A 65 17.77 23.78 -24.04
N ALA A 66 17.17 24.71 -24.76
CA ALA A 66 16.69 24.54 -26.12
C ALA A 66 17.79 24.01 -27.07
N HIS A 67 17.51 22.88 -27.70
CA HIS A 67 17.85 22.63 -29.09
C HIS A 67 16.84 21.62 -29.67
N GLU A 68 16.21 22.02 -30.78
CA GLU A 68 15.22 21.26 -31.53
C GLU A 68 15.73 19.86 -31.89
N ALA A 69 14.99 18.82 -31.49
CA ALA A 69 15.05 17.52 -32.14
C ALA A 69 13.64 16.90 -32.16
N GLN A 70 13.13 16.73 -33.37
CA GLN A 70 11.85 16.13 -33.69
C GLN A 70 11.75 14.69 -33.16
N GLY A 71 10.59 14.35 -32.58
CA GLY A 71 10.01 13.00 -32.57
C GLY A 71 10.87 11.82 -32.08
N LYS A 72 11.04 11.67 -30.77
CA LYS A 72 11.34 10.37 -30.14
C LYS A 72 10.33 10.10 -29.02
N PRO A 73 9.69 8.92 -28.97
CA PRO A 73 8.83 8.58 -27.83
C PRO A 73 9.69 8.59 -26.56
N LEU A 74 9.26 9.33 -25.54
CA LEU A 74 9.95 9.37 -24.24
C LEU A 74 10.12 7.94 -23.73
N HIS A 75 11.36 7.49 -23.59
CA HIS A 75 11.64 6.29 -22.82
C HIS A 75 11.08 6.48 -21.40
N PRO A 76 10.42 5.48 -20.80
CA PRO A 76 9.99 5.57 -19.41
C PRO A 76 11.21 5.90 -18.56
N GLN A 77 11.15 7.03 -17.84
CA GLN A 77 12.24 7.46 -16.97
C GLN A 77 12.57 6.31 -16.00
N SER A 78 13.85 6.01 -15.84
CA SER A 78 14.28 4.97 -14.91
C SER A 78 13.79 5.32 -13.50
N PRO A 79 13.31 4.34 -12.71
CA PRO A 79 12.88 4.60 -11.35
C PRO A 79 14.00 5.28 -10.56
N ALA A 80 13.64 6.34 -9.86
CA ALA A 80 14.55 7.11 -9.03
C ALA A 80 13.79 7.69 -7.84
N PRO A 81 14.47 7.95 -6.70
CA PRO A 81 13.85 8.64 -5.58
C PRO A 81 13.58 10.11 -5.96
N ILE A 82 12.38 10.61 -5.67
CA ILE A 82 12.00 12.01 -5.95
C ILE A 82 11.59 12.67 -4.62
N PRO A 83 12.54 13.34 -3.92
CA PRO A 83 12.23 14.07 -2.69
C PRO A 83 11.12 15.10 -2.92
N PRO A 84 10.23 15.34 -1.94
CA PRO A 84 9.24 16.40 -2.05
C PRO A 84 9.92 17.77 -2.00
N THR A 85 9.35 18.75 -2.72
CA THR A 85 9.85 20.14 -2.71
C THR A 85 9.48 20.91 -1.45
N LYS A 86 8.44 20.44 -0.75
CA LYS A 86 7.99 20.91 0.57
C LYS A 86 7.78 19.71 1.46
N ARG A 87 8.01 19.84 2.76
CA ARG A 87 7.80 18.71 3.67
C ARG A 87 6.31 18.30 3.63
N PRO A 88 6.01 16.98 3.54
CA PRO A 88 4.62 16.55 3.52
C PRO A 88 3.96 16.77 4.88
N HIS A 89 2.80 17.41 4.89
CA HIS A 89 1.95 17.50 6.08
C HIS A 89 1.39 16.13 6.50
N THR A 90 1.11 15.26 5.52
CA THR A 90 0.55 13.93 5.76
C THR A 90 1.28 12.88 4.91
N LEU A 91 1.80 11.86 5.59
CA LEU A 91 2.38 10.68 4.95
C LEU A 91 1.52 9.45 5.31
N ILE A 92 0.84 8.90 4.31
CA ILE A 92 0.14 7.61 4.47
C ILE A 92 1.18 6.51 4.32
N VAL A 93 1.25 5.58 5.27
CA VAL A 93 2.22 4.48 5.26
C VAL A 93 1.48 3.16 5.15
N LEU A 94 1.70 2.43 4.06
CA LEU A 94 1.25 1.05 3.89
C LEU A 94 2.44 0.11 4.00
N ASP A 95 2.56 -0.53 5.16
CA ASP A 95 3.59 -1.51 5.48
C ASP A 95 3.06 -2.92 5.25
N SER A 96 3.71 -3.69 4.37
CA SER A 96 3.32 -5.07 4.09
C SER A 96 4.48 -5.86 3.50
N SER A 97 4.34 -7.18 3.48
CA SER A 97 5.27 -8.07 2.79
C SER A 97 5.17 -8.00 1.26
N PHE A 98 4.07 -7.45 0.73
CA PHE A 98 3.81 -7.27 -0.71
C PHE A 98 4.16 -8.49 -1.56
N ASN A 99 3.69 -9.67 -1.16
CA ASN A 99 4.08 -10.95 -1.77
C ASN A 99 2.89 -11.82 -2.21
N PRO A 100 2.07 -11.39 -3.18
CA PRO A 100 2.12 -10.09 -3.88
C PRO A 100 1.24 -9.01 -3.21
N PRO A 101 1.33 -7.73 -3.62
CA PRO A 101 0.26 -6.75 -3.38
C PRO A 101 -1.08 -7.26 -3.93
N THR A 102 -2.20 -6.88 -3.31
CA THR A 102 -3.53 -7.40 -3.64
C THR A 102 -4.57 -6.29 -3.72
N LEU A 103 -5.78 -6.59 -4.18
CA LEU A 103 -6.88 -5.62 -4.16
C LEU A 103 -7.25 -5.15 -2.74
N ALA A 104 -6.97 -5.94 -1.70
CA ALA A 104 -7.14 -5.50 -0.32
C ALA A 104 -6.18 -4.33 0.01
N HIS A 105 -4.91 -4.46 -0.39
CA HIS A 105 -3.92 -3.38 -0.26
C HIS A 105 -4.36 -2.14 -1.06
N LEU A 106 -4.87 -2.32 -2.29
CA LEU A 106 -5.36 -1.22 -3.13
C LEU A 106 -6.50 -0.46 -2.44
N ARG A 107 -7.47 -1.17 -1.86
CA ARG A 107 -8.59 -0.58 -1.13
C ARG A 107 -8.12 0.19 0.11
N MET A 108 -7.20 -0.36 0.89
CA MET A 108 -6.62 0.32 2.06
C MET A 108 -5.95 1.64 1.65
N ALA A 109 -5.05 1.61 0.66
CA ALA A 109 -4.34 2.78 0.18
C ALA A 109 -5.30 3.84 -0.39
N THR A 110 -6.17 3.44 -1.32
CA THR A 110 -7.05 4.39 -2.04
C THR A 110 -8.12 5.00 -1.14
N SER A 111 -8.69 4.24 -0.21
CA SER A 111 -9.66 4.78 0.76
C SER A 111 -9.01 5.78 1.73
N ALA A 112 -7.80 5.48 2.24
CA ALA A 112 -7.07 6.37 3.13
C ALA A 112 -6.75 7.72 2.46
N VAL A 113 -6.30 7.70 1.20
CA VAL A 113 -6.04 8.92 0.43
C VAL A 113 -7.32 9.73 0.24
N ARG A 114 -8.40 9.09 -0.21
CA ARG A 114 -9.69 9.77 -0.45
C ARG A 114 -10.26 10.36 0.83
N ASP A 115 -10.18 9.66 1.95
CA ASP A 115 -10.69 10.16 3.23
C ASP A 115 -9.86 11.30 3.78
N THR A 116 -8.53 11.23 3.64
CA THR A 116 -7.64 12.35 3.99
C THR A 116 -8.00 13.61 3.20
N ILE A 117 -8.27 13.45 1.91
CA ILE A 117 -8.66 14.55 1.02
C ILE A 117 -10.04 15.09 1.36
N LYS A 118 -11.02 14.23 1.63
CA LYS A 118 -12.34 14.64 2.09
C LYS A 118 -12.27 15.43 3.40
N LYS A 119 -11.43 15.01 4.35
CA LYS A 119 -11.20 15.72 5.62
C LYS A 119 -10.56 17.10 5.37
N LYS A 120 -9.52 17.19 4.52
CA LYS A 120 -8.87 18.47 4.16
C LYS A 120 -9.81 19.44 3.47
N ARG A 121 -10.66 18.97 2.55
CA ARG A 121 -11.65 19.82 1.83
C ARG A 121 -12.77 20.38 2.70
N ARG A 122 -12.99 19.82 3.89
CA ARG A 122 -13.91 20.38 4.88
C ARG A 122 -13.27 21.50 5.72
N GLY A 123 -11.94 21.68 5.61
CA GLY A 123 -11.18 22.82 6.13
C GLY A 123 -10.78 23.80 5.02
N GLU A 124 -10.19 24.94 5.38
CA GLU A 124 -10.01 26.12 4.51
C GLU A 124 -8.96 25.96 3.37
N ASP A 125 -8.16 24.89 3.33
CA ASP A 125 -7.05 24.71 2.38
C ASP A 125 -7.28 23.62 1.31
N ALA A 126 -8.34 23.75 0.53
CA ALA A 126 -8.81 22.70 -0.40
C ALA A 126 -8.01 22.53 -1.72
N LYS A 127 -6.94 23.30 -1.97
CA LYS A 127 -6.24 23.33 -3.28
C LYS A 127 -4.85 22.70 -3.33
N ASP A 128 -4.10 22.62 -2.23
CA ASP A 128 -2.73 22.08 -2.26
C ASP A 128 -2.67 20.61 -1.80
N MET A 129 -2.52 19.71 -2.77
CA MET A 129 -2.31 18.28 -2.51
C MET A 129 -0.84 17.89 -2.42
N SER A 130 0.10 18.82 -2.61
CA SER A 130 1.55 18.55 -2.54
C SER A 130 2.00 18.09 -1.15
N GLY A 131 1.22 18.44 -0.11
CA GLY A 131 1.42 17.99 1.27
C GLY A 131 0.92 16.58 1.59
N LEU A 132 0.49 15.77 0.61
CA LEU A 132 0.05 14.39 0.82
C LEU A 132 0.87 13.41 -0.05
N ARG A 133 1.49 12.41 0.59
CA ARG A 133 2.18 11.31 -0.09
C ARG A 133 1.75 9.95 0.47
N LEU A 134 1.92 8.91 -0.34
CA LEU A 134 1.77 7.51 0.06
C LEU A 134 3.13 6.83 0.03
N LEU A 135 3.51 6.15 1.11
CA LEU A 135 4.69 5.30 1.21
C LEU A 135 4.28 3.83 1.25
N LEU A 136 4.74 3.06 0.26
CA LEU A 136 4.72 1.60 0.27
C LEU A 136 6.02 1.12 0.93
N LEU A 137 5.92 0.53 2.12
CA LEU A 137 7.07 0.19 2.95
C LEU A 137 7.31 -1.31 3.02
N LEU A 138 8.53 -1.75 2.72
CA LEU A 138 8.96 -3.15 2.83
C LEU A 138 10.07 -3.30 3.88
N ALA A 139 9.84 -4.15 4.88
CA ALA A 139 10.85 -4.47 5.89
C ALA A 139 11.75 -5.64 5.43
N VAL A 140 13.07 -5.48 5.49
CA VAL A 140 14.05 -6.46 4.95
C VAL A 140 14.75 -7.32 6.01
N VAL A 141 14.63 -6.99 7.30
CA VAL A 141 15.46 -7.58 8.38
C VAL A 141 15.13 -9.02 8.79
N ASN A 142 14.19 -9.69 8.11
CA ASN A 142 14.10 -11.16 8.18
C ASN A 142 15.12 -11.86 7.25
N ALA A 143 16.27 -11.23 6.97
CA ALA A 143 17.21 -11.56 5.90
C ALA A 143 17.91 -12.93 6.04
N ASP A 144 17.88 -13.55 7.23
CA ASP A 144 18.46 -14.89 7.45
C ASP A 144 17.67 -16.01 6.76
N LYS A 145 16.45 -15.72 6.30
CA LYS A 145 15.68 -16.62 5.43
C LYS A 145 15.49 -15.94 4.09
N ALA A 146 15.92 -16.62 3.02
CA ALA A 146 15.60 -16.19 1.68
C ALA A 146 14.09 -15.87 1.59
N PRO A 147 13.70 -14.67 1.13
CA PRO A 147 12.30 -14.28 1.05
C PRO A 147 11.53 -15.28 0.19
N LYS A 148 10.65 -16.07 0.82
CA LYS A 148 9.79 -17.04 0.11
C LYS A 148 8.35 -16.51 -0.04
N PRO A 149 7.66 -16.84 -1.15
CA PRO A 149 8.20 -17.46 -2.36
C PRO A 149 8.85 -16.48 -3.36
N ALA A 150 8.43 -15.20 -3.43
CA ALA A 150 9.10 -14.22 -4.30
C ALA A 150 10.27 -13.52 -3.59
N ALA A 151 11.34 -13.28 -4.34
CA ALA A 151 12.50 -12.50 -3.94
C ALA A 151 12.16 -11.02 -3.69
N PHE A 152 12.99 -10.31 -2.93
CA PHE A 152 12.70 -8.92 -2.53
C PHE A 152 12.68 -7.95 -3.71
N ASP A 153 13.58 -8.10 -4.67
CA ASP A 153 13.61 -7.36 -5.94
C ASP A 153 12.31 -7.52 -6.74
N GLN A 154 11.79 -8.74 -6.84
CA GLN A 154 10.51 -9.03 -7.47
C GLN A 154 9.33 -8.41 -6.71
N ARG A 155 9.38 -8.40 -5.37
CA ARG A 155 8.37 -7.70 -4.55
C ARG A 155 8.40 -6.20 -4.80
N LEU A 156 9.58 -5.59 -4.86
CA LEU A 156 9.76 -4.17 -5.16
C LEU A 156 9.27 -3.84 -6.58
N ALA A 157 9.52 -4.71 -7.55
CA ALA A 157 8.99 -4.56 -8.91
C ALA A 157 7.45 -4.64 -8.94
N MET A 158 6.85 -5.56 -8.19
CA MET A 158 5.39 -5.58 -8.00
C MET A 158 4.88 -4.35 -7.23
N MET A 159 5.62 -3.82 -6.26
CA MET A 159 5.27 -2.57 -5.57
C MET A 159 5.29 -1.37 -6.54
N TRP A 160 6.22 -1.34 -7.50
CA TRP A 160 6.24 -0.35 -8.58
C TRP A 160 5.02 -0.45 -9.48
N ALA A 161 4.68 -1.64 -9.95
CA ALA A 161 3.43 -1.87 -10.69
C ALA A 161 2.19 -1.46 -9.87
N PHE A 162 2.17 -1.82 -8.59
CA PHE A 162 1.10 -1.50 -7.66
C PHE A 162 0.95 0.01 -7.42
N ALA A 163 2.04 0.77 -7.35
CA ALA A 163 2.00 2.23 -7.22
C ALA A 163 1.24 2.88 -8.39
N HIS A 164 1.48 2.44 -9.62
CA HIS A 164 0.76 2.90 -10.80
C HIS A 164 -0.73 2.52 -10.76
N ASP A 165 -1.04 1.30 -10.32
CA ASP A 165 -2.43 0.87 -10.12
C ASP A 165 -3.16 1.71 -9.06
N VAL A 166 -2.49 2.09 -7.96
CA VAL A 166 -3.03 3.00 -6.95
C VAL A 166 -3.36 4.36 -7.58
N GLN A 167 -2.43 4.96 -8.32
CA GLN A 167 -2.65 6.25 -8.96
C GLN A 167 -3.80 6.20 -9.99
N ARG A 168 -3.86 5.16 -10.82
CA ARG A 168 -4.98 4.93 -11.77
C ARG A 168 -6.32 4.80 -11.05
N ALA A 169 -6.35 4.07 -9.93
CA ALA A 169 -7.56 3.94 -9.13
C ALA A 169 -7.99 5.28 -8.51
N LEU A 170 -7.04 6.12 -8.07
CA LEU A 170 -7.31 7.45 -7.53
C LEU A 170 -7.83 8.44 -8.59
N ARG A 171 -7.39 8.31 -9.85
CA ARG A 171 -7.92 9.08 -10.99
C ARG A 171 -9.26 8.56 -11.52
N GLY A 172 -9.75 7.41 -11.04
CA GLY A 172 -10.98 6.79 -11.56
C GLY A 172 -10.80 6.14 -12.94
N GLU A 173 -9.58 5.75 -13.30
CA GLU A 173 -9.23 5.10 -14.57
C GLU A 173 -9.24 3.56 -14.49
N ALA A 174 -9.69 2.99 -13.38
CA ALA A 174 -9.63 1.55 -13.12
C ALA A 174 -10.57 0.71 -14.02
N ASP A 175 -11.50 1.33 -14.77
CA ASP A 175 -12.63 0.64 -15.42
C ASP A 175 -12.78 0.91 -16.93
N LYS A 176 -11.76 1.48 -17.60
CA LYS A 176 -11.84 1.86 -19.04
C LYS A 176 -11.16 0.89 -20.02
N SER A 177 -10.86 -0.35 -19.65
CA SER A 177 -10.41 -1.35 -20.62
C SER A 177 -11.61 -1.94 -21.38
N PRO A 178 -11.60 -1.97 -22.73
CA PRO A 178 -12.69 -2.55 -23.52
C PRO A 178 -12.60 -4.08 -23.40
N VAL A 179 -13.44 -4.66 -22.55
CA VAL A 179 -13.71 -6.09 -22.62
C VAL A 179 -14.97 -6.26 -23.46
N GLU A 180 -14.81 -6.32 -24.78
CA GLU A 180 -15.83 -6.93 -25.64
C GLU A 180 -15.89 -8.42 -25.28
N VAL A 181 -16.83 -8.77 -24.40
CA VAL A 181 -17.34 -10.14 -24.34
C VAL A 181 -18.69 -10.10 -25.06
N SER A 182 -18.70 -10.54 -26.31
CA SER A 182 -19.95 -10.79 -27.03
C SER A 182 -20.77 -11.82 -26.23
N PRO A 183 -22.04 -11.55 -25.88
CA PRO A 183 -22.88 -12.56 -25.23
C PRO A 183 -23.26 -13.61 -26.28
N ALA A 184 -22.80 -14.84 -26.09
CA ALA A 184 -23.32 -15.99 -26.81
C ALA A 184 -24.78 -16.22 -26.39
N SER A 185 -25.68 -16.03 -27.35
CA SER A 185 -27.11 -16.29 -27.26
C SER A 185 -27.37 -17.78 -26.98
N GLY A 186 -28.08 -18.08 -25.90
CA GLY A 186 -28.72 -19.37 -25.64
C GLY A 186 -30.00 -19.15 -24.82
N PRO A 187 -31.17 -19.72 -25.20
CA PRO A 187 -32.43 -19.42 -24.54
C PRO A 187 -32.60 -20.28 -23.28
N GLY A 188 -32.62 -19.65 -22.11
CA GLY A 188 -32.98 -20.25 -20.83
C GLY A 188 -34.26 -19.63 -20.26
N PRO A 189 -35.09 -20.39 -19.52
CA PRO A 189 -36.50 -20.06 -19.29
C PRO A 189 -36.71 -18.96 -18.24
N LYS A 190 -37.81 -18.21 -18.42
CA LYS A 190 -38.29 -17.12 -17.54
C LYS A 190 -38.68 -17.66 -16.15
N PRO A 191 -38.33 -16.98 -15.05
CA PRO A 191 -38.98 -17.20 -13.77
C PRO A 191 -40.22 -16.32 -13.60
N GLU A 192 -41.24 -16.91 -12.99
CA GLU A 192 -42.53 -16.33 -12.63
C GLU A 192 -42.43 -15.25 -11.54
N LYS A 193 -43.43 -14.35 -11.54
CA LYS A 193 -43.60 -13.25 -10.60
C LYS A 193 -44.14 -13.76 -9.26
N SER A 194 -43.58 -13.30 -8.14
CA SER A 194 -44.33 -13.18 -6.89
C SER A 194 -43.92 -11.95 -6.08
N HIS A 195 -44.97 -11.17 -5.77
CA HIS A 195 -45.22 -10.20 -4.71
C HIS A 195 -44.15 -9.24 -4.16
N ILE A 196 -44.52 -7.96 -4.30
CA ILE A 196 -43.89 -6.73 -3.86
C ILE A 196 -44.19 -6.49 -2.37
N HIS A 197 -43.16 -6.24 -1.56
CA HIS A 197 -43.25 -5.28 -0.46
C HIS A 197 -42.02 -4.36 -0.42
N ASP A 198 -42.37 -3.08 -0.50
CA ASP A 198 -41.68 -1.83 -0.20
C ASP A 198 -40.22 -1.88 0.28
N SER A 199 -39.31 -1.48 -0.61
CA SER A 199 -37.91 -1.13 -0.33
C SER A 199 -37.52 0.21 -0.97
N SER A 200 -38.53 1.05 -1.23
CA SER A 200 -38.38 2.27 -2.04
C SER A 200 -37.71 3.43 -1.32
N GLN A 201 -37.60 3.39 0.02
CA GLN A 201 -37.04 4.50 0.81
C GLN A 201 -35.58 4.31 1.25
N LEU A 202 -35.01 3.10 1.15
CA LEU A 202 -33.60 2.82 1.49
C LEU A 202 -32.64 2.99 0.29
N LYS A 203 -33.16 3.02 -0.94
CA LYS A 203 -32.34 3.22 -2.15
C LYS A 203 -32.04 4.70 -2.45
N ALA A 204 -32.89 5.61 -1.98
CA ALA A 204 -32.74 7.04 -2.25
C ALA A 204 -31.50 7.66 -1.57
N ALA A 205 -31.13 7.17 -0.37
CA ALA A 205 -29.95 7.65 0.35
C ALA A 205 -28.62 7.21 -0.29
N ASP A 206 -28.59 6.01 -0.90
CA ASP A 206 -27.42 5.51 -1.64
C ASP A 206 -27.29 6.17 -3.03
N GLU A 207 -28.41 6.48 -3.69
CA GLU A 207 -28.42 7.18 -4.98
C GLU A 207 -28.02 8.67 -4.86
N GLU A 208 -28.31 9.33 -3.72
CA GLU A 208 -27.80 10.69 -3.47
C GLU A 208 -26.30 10.73 -3.15
N GLN A 209 -25.74 9.69 -2.51
CA GLN A 209 -24.30 9.60 -2.24
C GLN A 209 -23.47 9.25 -3.49
N GLN A 210 -24.07 8.64 -4.52
CA GLN A 210 -23.43 8.35 -5.80
C GLN A 210 -23.43 9.52 -6.80
N LYS A 211 -24.15 10.61 -6.55
CA LYS A 211 -24.20 11.80 -7.43
C LYS A 211 -23.07 12.81 -7.20
N GLN A 212 -22.33 12.72 -6.09
CA GLN A 212 -21.10 13.50 -5.91
C GLN A 212 -19.93 12.69 -6.49
N GLY A 213 -19.46 13.04 -7.68
CA GLY A 213 -18.36 12.35 -8.34
C GLY A 213 -17.17 12.14 -7.41
N VAL A 214 -16.62 10.92 -7.38
CA VAL A 214 -15.42 10.60 -6.59
C VAL A 214 -14.31 11.56 -7.02
N PRO A 215 -13.68 12.31 -6.08
CA PRO A 215 -12.65 13.26 -6.46
C PRO A 215 -11.50 12.52 -7.13
N GLN A 216 -11.21 12.90 -8.38
CA GLN A 216 -10.03 12.45 -9.10
C GLN A 216 -8.82 13.16 -8.52
N VAL A 217 -7.87 12.38 -8.02
CA VAL A 217 -6.67 12.92 -7.38
C VAL A 217 -5.48 12.08 -7.86
N ASP A 218 -4.33 12.73 -7.97
CA ASP A 218 -3.07 12.06 -8.22
C ASP A 218 -2.06 12.52 -7.17
N ILE A 219 -1.31 11.56 -6.61
CA ILE A 219 -0.34 11.81 -5.53
C ILE A 219 0.97 11.09 -5.85
N SER A 220 2.06 11.55 -5.23
CA SER A 220 3.33 10.81 -5.27
C SER A 220 3.22 9.53 -4.44
N VAL A 221 3.66 8.41 -5.01
CA VAL A 221 3.76 7.13 -4.30
C VAL A 221 5.22 6.73 -4.18
N ASP A 222 5.72 6.72 -2.96
CA ASP A 222 7.08 6.34 -2.60
C ASP A 222 7.18 4.83 -2.34
N ILE A 223 8.30 4.23 -2.73
CA ILE A 223 8.66 2.85 -2.41
C ILE A 223 9.87 2.89 -1.50
N GLY A 224 9.71 2.42 -0.27
CA GLY A 224 10.74 2.47 0.75
C GLY A 224 11.11 1.10 1.32
N LEU A 225 12.36 1.02 1.77
CA LEU A 225 12.92 -0.10 2.52
C LEU A 225 13.15 0.31 3.97
N THR A 226 13.00 -0.64 4.90
CA THR A 226 13.41 -0.44 6.29
C THR A 226 14.01 -1.69 6.90
N SER A 227 14.98 -1.48 7.79
CA SER A 227 15.56 -2.53 8.62
C SER A 227 14.80 -2.70 9.95
N LYS A 228 13.91 -1.76 10.31
CA LYS A 228 13.21 -1.80 11.59
C LYS A 228 12.04 -2.79 11.55
N PRO A 229 11.91 -3.70 12.53
CA PRO A 229 10.81 -4.66 12.56
C PRO A 229 9.53 -4.08 13.18
N TYR A 230 9.64 -3.20 14.16
CA TYR A 230 8.50 -2.69 14.93
C TYR A 230 7.98 -1.34 14.41
N PHE A 231 6.66 -1.13 14.47
CA PHE A 231 6.00 0.07 13.93
C PHE A 231 6.48 1.38 14.58
N HIS A 232 6.76 1.39 15.89
CA HIS A 232 7.27 2.59 16.57
C HIS A 232 8.65 3.01 16.07
N GLU A 233 9.52 2.03 15.80
CA GLU A 233 10.83 2.26 15.22
C GLU A 233 10.74 2.68 13.76
N LYS A 234 9.89 2.01 12.94
CA LYS A 234 9.63 2.39 11.55
C LYS A 234 9.15 3.84 11.46
N SER A 235 8.16 4.19 12.29
CA SER A 235 7.64 5.56 12.38
C SER A 235 8.72 6.58 12.74
N ARG A 236 9.63 6.23 13.67
CA ARG A 236 10.76 7.08 14.05
C ARG A 236 11.72 7.30 12.88
N VAL A 237 12.20 6.24 12.24
CA VAL A 237 13.21 6.36 11.17
C VAL A 237 12.65 7.04 9.90
N ILE A 238 11.34 6.92 9.65
CA ILE A 238 10.65 7.68 8.61
C ILE A 238 10.62 9.17 8.96
N ALA A 239 10.29 9.53 10.21
CA ALA A 239 10.24 10.92 10.67
C ALA A 239 11.63 11.59 10.70
N GLU A 240 12.67 10.81 10.98
CA GLU A 240 14.07 11.26 11.00
C GLU A 240 14.67 11.38 9.59
N SER A 241 14.05 10.81 8.56
CA SER A 241 14.58 10.77 7.20
C SER A 241 14.68 12.16 6.57
N GLU A 242 15.89 12.49 6.09
CA GLU A 242 16.14 13.72 5.33
C GLU A 242 15.40 13.74 3.98
N PHE A 243 15.00 12.57 3.45
CA PHE A 243 14.18 12.49 2.24
C PHE A 243 12.87 13.29 2.36
N TYR A 244 12.27 13.34 3.55
CA TYR A 244 11.03 14.07 3.80
C TYR A 244 11.25 15.45 4.44
N LYS A 245 12.50 15.91 4.57
CA LYS A 245 12.86 17.22 5.12
C LYS A 245 13.61 18.06 4.08
N PRO A 246 12.95 18.53 3.01
CA PRO A 246 13.57 19.50 2.12
C PRO A 246 13.97 20.77 2.91
N PRO A 247 14.98 21.53 2.45
CA PRO A 247 15.40 22.77 3.11
C PRO A 247 14.21 23.73 3.25
N GLN A 248 13.94 24.19 4.48
CA GLN A 248 12.86 25.14 4.78
C GLN A 248 13.37 26.59 4.79
N GLU A 249 12.45 27.53 4.56
CA GLU A 249 12.60 28.93 4.96
C GLU A 249 12.38 29.04 6.50
N GLU A 250 13.11 29.93 7.17
CA GLU A 250 13.11 30.03 8.64
C GLU A 250 11.71 30.36 9.21
N GLY A 251 11.25 29.59 10.21
CA GLY A 251 10.13 30.00 11.09
C GLY A 251 8.89 29.10 11.14
N GLU A 252 8.76 28.05 10.31
CA GLU A 252 7.63 27.10 10.38
C GLU A 252 7.98 25.83 11.17
N GLU A 253 7.29 25.58 12.30
CA GLU A 253 7.25 24.25 12.92
C GLU A 253 6.47 23.28 12.01
N ASP A 254 7.16 22.68 11.05
CA ASP A 254 6.52 21.72 10.15
C ASP A 254 6.64 20.31 10.72
N THR A 255 5.50 19.73 11.10
CA THR A 255 5.40 18.34 11.56
C THR A 255 4.67 17.51 10.51
N MET A 256 5.24 16.36 10.17
CA MET A 256 4.60 15.40 9.26
C MET A 256 3.76 14.40 10.05
N GLU A 257 2.44 14.43 9.91
CA GLU A 257 1.57 13.40 10.49
C GLU A 257 1.63 12.12 9.66
N GLN A 258 1.93 11.00 10.32
CA GLN A 258 1.92 9.67 9.70
C GLN A 258 0.56 9.01 9.88
N VAL A 259 -0.05 8.52 8.80
CA VAL A 259 -1.27 7.69 8.85
C VAL A 259 -0.89 6.27 8.45
N ILE A 260 -0.72 5.40 9.45
CA ILE A 260 -0.23 4.04 9.24
C ILE A 260 -1.42 3.11 9.04
N LEU A 261 -1.46 2.45 7.89
CA LEU A 261 -2.53 1.54 7.50
C LEU A 261 -2.23 0.14 8.06
N VAL A 262 -3.13 -0.38 8.90
CA VAL A 262 -2.97 -1.70 9.52
C VAL A 262 -4.26 -2.50 9.44
N GLY A 263 -4.16 -3.83 9.38
CA GLY A 263 -5.30 -4.73 9.59
C GLY A 263 -5.58 -4.93 11.08
N PHE A 264 -6.78 -5.41 11.40
CA PHE A 264 -7.19 -5.78 12.76
C PHE A 264 -6.15 -6.65 13.48
N ASP A 265 -5.74 -7.76 12.85
CA ASP A 265 -4.75 -8.70 13.37
C ASP A 265 -3.38 -8.06 13.65
N THR A 266 -3.03 -7.01 12.91
CA THR A 266 -1.79 -6.26 13.12
C THR A 266 -1.92 -5.26 14.28
N LEU A 267 -3.09 -4.64 14.45
CA LEU A 267 -3.35 -3.81 15.64
C LEU A 267 -3.21 -4.62 16.93
N ILE A 268 -3.77 -5.84 16.97
CA ILE A 268 -3.63 -6.74 18.14
C ILE A 268 -2.15 -6.98 18.46
N ARG A 269 -1.32 -7.16 17.43
CA ARG A 269 0.14 -7.32 17.62
C ARG A 269 0.80 -6.03 18.11
N ILE A 270 0.42 -4.86 17.60
CA ILE A 270 0.96 -3.56 18.05
C ILE A 270 0.68 -3.35 19.54
N PHE A 271 -0.52 -3.71 20.01
CA PHE A 271 -0.94 -3.52 21.41
C PHE A 271 -0.51 -4.67 22.35
N ASN A 272 0.27 -5.65 21.87
CA ASN A 272 0.73 -6.76 22.69
C ASN A 272 2.04 -6.39 23.42
N PRO A 273 2.06 -6.30 24.77
CA PRO A 273 3.24 -5.87 25.52
C PRO A 273 4.48 -6.75 25.31
N LYS A 274 4.31 -8.01 24.89
CA LYS A 274 5.43 -8.96 24.68
C LYS A 274 6.47 -8.47 23.67
N TYR A 275 6.10 -7.55 22.78
CA TYR A 275 7.00 -7.02 21.75
C TYR A 275 7.86 -5.84 22.21
N TYR A 276 7.67 -5.35 23.44
CA TYR A 276 8.35 -4.15 23.97
C TYR A 276 9.39 -4.47 25.05
N GLY A 277 9.76 -5.75 25.18
CA GLY A 277 10.70 -6.23 26.19
C GLY A 277 10.06 -6.44 27.57
N PRO A 278 10.73 -7.19 28.46
CA PRO A 278 10.24 -7.43 29.81
C PRO A 278 10.35 -6.14 30.65
N ALA A 279 9.33 -5.86 31.48
CA ALA A 279 9.33 -4.74 32.42
C ALA A 279 10.55 -4.73 33.37
N THR A 280 11.19 -5.90 33.56
CA THR A 280 12.36 -6.10 34.41
C THR A 280 13.71 -5.72 33.77
N GLN A 281 13.80 -5.46 32.46
CA GLN A 281 15.04 -4.97 31.84
C GLN A 281 15.16 -3.43 31.84
N VAL A 282 14.12 -2.73 32.27
CA VAL A 282 14.15 -1.27 32.50
C VAL A 282 15.03 -0.92 33.70
N THR A 283 15.39 -1.87 34.56
CA THR A 283 16.20 -1.62 35.77
C THR A 283 17.71 -1.87 35.59
N ALA A 284 18.20 -2.38 34.45
CA ALA A 284 19.61 -2.75 34.29
C ALA A 284 20.43 -1.85 33.33
N HIS A 285 19.78 -1.12 32.41
CA HIS A 285 20.45 -0.15 31.53
C HIS A 285 19.88 1.27 31.62
N ALA A 286 18.91 1.52 32.49
CA ALA A 286 18.48 2.86 32.85
C ALA A 286 19.31 3.36 34.04
N GLN A 287 20.49 3.90 33.76
CA GLN A 287 21.01 5.01 34.59
C GLN A 287 20.19 6.29 34.38
N ASP A 288 19.17 6.26 33.53
CA ASP A 288 18.19 7.33 33.36
C ASP A 288 16.87 6.97 34.07
N GLN A 289 16.79 7.26 35.37
CA GLN A 289 15.57 7.14 36.18
C GLN A 289 14.44 8.12 35.74
N SER A 290 14.61 8.87 34.66
CA SER A 290 13.64 9.87 34.18
C SER A 290 12.56 9.32 33.25
N ARG A 291 12.75 8.14 32.63
CA ARG A 291 11.74 7.55 31.71
C ARG A 291 10.62 6.87 32.50
N LYS A 292 9.65 7.67 32.94
CA LYS A 292 8.37 7.20 33.50
C LYS A 292 7.56 6.43 32.44
N GLY A 293 6.84 5.39 32.85
CA GLY A 293 5.92 4.61 32.00
C GLY A 293 6.37 3.16 31.72
N SER A 294 5.42 2.32 31.29
CA SER A 294 5.70 0.92 30.92
C SER A 294 6.59 0.82 29.66
N PRO A 295 7.20 -0.34 29.33
CA PRO A 295 8.00 -0.49 28.11
C PRO A 295 7.20 -0.21 26.82
N ILE A 296 5.95 -0.69 26.75
CA ILE A 296 5.07 -0.41 25.61
C ILE A 296 4.74 1.08 25.54
N GLN A 297 4.58 1.73 26.68
CA GLN A 297 4.32 3.17 26.73
C GLN A 297 5.51 3.99 26.24
N GLN A 298 6.72 3.68 26.70
CA GLN A 298 7.95 4.35 26.25
C GLN A 298 8.16 4.24 24.74
N ALA A 299 7.72 3.14 24.12
CA ALA A 299 7.81 2.92 22.69
C ALA A 299 6.68 3.60 21.90
N LEU A 300 5.44 3.48 22.35
CA LEU A 300 4.26 3.92 21.62
C LEU A 300 3.89 5.40 21.85
N ASP A 301 4.19 5.99 23.01
CA ASP A 301 3.89 7.42 23.26
C ASP A 301 4.53 8.35 22.21
N PRO A 302 5.85 8.24 21.92
CA PRO A 302 6.44 9.07 20.88
C PRO A 302 5.82 8.80 19.51
N MET A 303 5.49 7.54 19.21
CA MET A 303 4.86 7.16 17.95
C MET A 303 3.48 7.81 17.81
N PHE A 304 2.62 7.70 18.80
CA PHE A 304 1.26 8.27 18.74
C PHE A 304 1.23 9.79 18.76
N LYS A 305 2.26 10.47 19.29
CA LYS A 305 2.43 11.93 19.13
C LYS A 305 2.57 12.36 17.66
N ARG A 306 3.10 11.50 16.78
CA ARG A 306 3.33 11.81 15.35
C ARG A 306 2.50 10.99 14.37
N ALA A 307 1.91 9.88 14.83
CA ALA A 307 1.23 8.92 13.97
C ALA A 307 -0.19 8.62 14.44
N LYS A 308 -1.04 8.25 13.49
CA LYS A 308 -2.36 7.64 13.67
C LYS A 308 -2.35 6.24 13.09
N LEU A 309 -3.11 5.34 13.68
CA LEU A 309 -3.39 4.03 13.10
C LEU A 309 -4.77 4.08 12.42
N ARG A 310 -4.80 3.71 11.15
CA ARG A 310 -6.05 3.49 10.43
C ARG A 310 -6.25 1.99 10.26
N VAL A 311 -7.18 1.44 11.02
CA VAL A 311 -7.37 0.01 11.24
C VAL A 311 -8.48 -0.49 10.34
N THR A 312 -8.13 -1.35 9.39
CA THR A 312 -9.11 -2.01 8.51
C THR A 312 -9.60 -3.30 9.16
N LEU A 313 -10.90 -3.37 9.44
CA LEU A 313 -11.55 -4.58 9.95
C LEU A 313 -11.56 -5.68 8.88
N ARG A 314 -11.36 -6.93 9.29
CA ARG A 314 -11.33 -8.09 8.38
C ARG A 314 -12.33 -9.12 8.86
N THR A 315 -13.52 -9.17 8.28
CA THR A 315 -14.47 -10.25 8.55
C THR A 315 -13.96 -11.54 7.90
N ASP A 316 -13.26 -12.36 8.68
CA ASP A 316 -12.85 -13.71 8.32
C ASP A 316 -13.07 -14.67 9.49
N ASP A 317 -13.03 -15.97 9.19
CA ASP A 317 -13.37 -17.03 10.14
C ASP A 317 -12.39 -17.14 11.33
N GLU A 318 -11.23 -16.47 11.26
CA GLU A 318 -10.18 -16.53 12.28
C GLU A 318 -10.40 -15.52 13.41
N TRP A 319 -10.95 -14.34 13.10
CA TRP A 319 -11.07 -13.23 14.04
C TRP A 319 -12.50 -12.79 14.34
N GLY A 320 -13.48 -13.59 13.91
CA GLY A 320 -14.88 -13.38 14.22
C GLY A 320 -15.55 -12.30 13.36
N GLY A 321 -16.83 -12.08 13.63
CA GLY A 321 -17.67 -11.14 12.90
C GLY A 321 -17.27 -9.68 13.13
N LYS A 322 -17.81 -8.76 12.31
CA LYS A 322 -17.56 -7.32 12.44
C LYS A 322 -17.89 -6.81 13.84
N GLN A 323 -19.04 -7.23 14.39
CA GLN A 323 -19.50 -6.82 15.72
C GLN A 323 -18.55 -7.30 16.82
N GLU A 324 -18.03 -8.52 16.71
CA GLU A 324 -17.09 -9.09 17.67
C GLU A 324 -15.75 -8.34 17.66
N GLN A 325 -15.25 -8.01 16.47
CA GLN A 325 -14.03 -7.20 16.33
C GLN A 325 -14.21 -5.79 16.88
N VAL A 326 -15.33 -5.13 16.59
CA VAL A 326 -15.62 -3.79 17.11
C VAL A 326 -15.70 -3.83 18.64
N ALA A 327 -16.47 -4.77 19.21
CA ALA A 327 -16.60 -4.91 20.66
C ALA A 327 -15.25 -5.20 21.34
N TYR A 328 -14.41 -6.03 20.72
CA TYR A 328 -13.06 -6.29 21.21
C TYR A 328 -12.22 -5.00 21.24
N LEU A 329 -12.26 -4.18 20.18
CA LEU A 329 -11.49 -2.93 20.13
C LEU A 329 -12.04 -1.87 21.08
N GLU A 330 -13.35 -1.74 21.23
CA GLU A 330 -13.94 -0.86 22.24
C GLU A 330 -13.48 -1.26 23.65
N SER A 331 -13.42 -2.56 23.94
CA SER A 331 -12.88 -3.05 25.22
C SER A 331 -11.39 -2.75 25.37
N LEU A 332 -10.58 -3.03 24.33
CA LEU A 332 -9.13 -2.81 24.35
C LEU A 332 -8.78 -1.32 24.50
N LEU A 333 -9.51 -0.44 23.81
CA LEU A 333 -9.26 1.01 23.76
C LEU A 333 -9.95 1.79 24.88
N SER A 334 -10.71 1.10 25.74
CA SER A 334 -11.19 1.68 27.00
C SER A 334 -10.02 2.05 27.92
N GLU A 335 -10.25 2.98 28.85
CA GLU A 335 -9.24 3.37 29.85
C GLU A 335 -8.73 2.15 30.64
N GLU A 336 -9.63 1.25 31.05
CA GLU A 336 -9.27 0.01 31.74
C GLU A 336 -8.49 -0.96 30.82
N GLY A 337 -8.88 -1.08 29.55
CA GLY A 337 -8.23 -1.94 28.57
C GLY A 337 -6.79 -1.52 28.29
N LEU A 338 -6.59 -0.21 28.06
CA LEU A 338 -5.27 0.38 27.84
C LEU A 338 -4.42 0.30 29.11
N ALA A 339 -4.98 0.56 30.29
CA ALA A 339 -4.26 0.41 31.56
C ALA A 339 -3.77 -1.03 31.79
N LYS A 340 -4.56 -2.05 31.44
CA LYS A 340 -4.19 -3.48 31.58
C LYS A 340 -2.97 -3.87 30.78
N ILE A 341 -2.76 -3.25 29.61
CA ILE A 341 -1.56 -3.49 28.79
C ILE A 341 -0.41 -2.54 29.14
N GLY A 342 -0.60 -1.63 30.10
CA GLY A 342 0.36 -0.59 30.46
C GLY A 342 0.41 0.57 29.47
N GLY A 343 -0.65 0.79 28.70
CA GLY A 343 -0.76 1.86 27.71
C GLY A 343 -1.43 3.13 28.23
N SER A 344 -1.45 4.16 27.37
CA SER A 344 -2.01 5.48 27.68
C SER A 344 -3.37 5.68 27.01
N LYS A 345 -4.32 6.30 27.73
CA LYS A 345 -5.70 6.51 27.25
C LYS A 345 -5.78 7.35 25.98
N GLU A 346 -4.82 8.26 25.80
CA GLU A 346 -4.73 9.17 24.65
C GLU A 346 -4.50 8.41 23.33
N TRP A 347 -4.04 7.16 23.37
CA TRP A 347 -3.85 6.34 22.16
C TRP A 347 -5.17 6.05 21.44
N ALA A 348 -6.29 5.96 22.17
CA ALA A 348 -7.61 5.72 21.59
C ALA A 348 -7.99 6.81 20.57
N GLU A 349 -7.64 8.07 20.84
CA GLU A 349 -7.91 9.22 19.96
C GLU A 349 -7.09 9.19 18.66
N ARG A 350 -6.03 8.37 18.62
CA ARG A 350 -5.12 8.22 17.48
C ARG A 350 -5.44 6.98 16.64
N ILE A 351 -6.56 6.32 16.90
CA ILE A 351 -7.00 5.11 16.19
C ILE A 351 -8.31 5.39 15.46
N GLU A 352 -8.30 5.15 14.15
CA GLU A 352 -9.47 5.24 13.30
C GLU A 352 -9.83 3.83 12.81
N LEU A 353 -11.04 3.37 13.15
CA LEU A 353 -11.58 2.09 12.66
C LEU A 353 -12.29 2.31 11.34
N VAL A 354 -11.98 1.49 10.34
CA VAL A 354 -12.66 1.51 9.05
C VAL A 354 -13.11 0.14 8.59
N GLU A 355 -14.24 0.15 7.91
CA GLU A 355 -14.81 -1.04 7.31
C GLU A 355 -13.89 -1.55 6.19
N GLY A 356 -13.58 -2.84 6.25
CA GLY A 356 -12.86 -3.52 5.19
C GLY A 356 -13.81 -4.18 4.21
N ARG A 357 -13.66 -5.50 4.06
CA ARG A 357 -14.52 -6.34 3.22
C ARG A 357 -15.97 -6.32 3.75
N ARG A 358 -16.95 -6.21 2.85
CA ARG A 358 -18.37 -6.42 3.17
C ARG A 358 -18.76 -7.89 3.05
N ASP A 359 -19.78 -8.30 3.79
CA ASP A 359 -20.29 -9.66 3.74
C ASP A 359 -20.70 -10.04 2.30
N GLY A 360 -20.26 -11.22 1.87
CA GLY A 360 -20.48 -11.72 0.49
C GLY A 360 -19.42 -11.30 -0.55
N GLU A 361 -18.51 -10.36 -0.26
CA GLU A 361 -17.41 -10.06 -1.18
C GLU A 361 -16.36 -11.19 -1.20
N GLU A 362 -15.58 -11.37 -2.28
CA GLU A 362 -14.52 -12.41 -2.32
C GLU A 362 -13.40 -12.11 -1.28
N ILE A 363 -12.90 -13.14 -0.58
CA ILE A 363 -11.77 -12.97 0.35
C ILE A 363 -10.48 -12.75 -0.46
N VAL A 364 -9.86 -11.58 -0.29
CA VAL A 364 -8.63 -11.22 -0.99
C VAL A 364 -7.43 -11.28 -0.05
N SER A 365 -6.49 -12.19 -0.32
CA SER A 365 -5.22 -12.29 0.43
C SER A 365 -4.05 -12.64 -0.47
N SER A 366 -2.83 -12.27 -0.09
CA SER A 366 -1.62 -12.65 -0.84
C SER A 366 -1.47 -14.17 -0.91
N THR A 367 -1.91 -14.92 0.11
CA THR A 367 -1.92 -16.39 0.09
C THR A 367 -2.82 -16.95 -1.00
N TYR A 368 -4.03 -16.39 -1.20
CA TYR A 368 -4.90 -16.82 -2.28
C TYR A 368 -4.38 -16.41 -3.66
N ALA A 369 -3.78 -15.22 -3.78
CA ALA A 369 -3.14 -14.79 -5.03
C ALA A 369 -2.02 -15.76 -5.44
N ARG A 370 -1.17 -16.16 -4.49
CA ARG A 370 -0.11 -17.14 -4.74
C ARG A 370 -0.67 -18.50 -5.16
N LYS A 371 -1.69 -19.01 -4.47
CA LYS A 371 -2.34 -20.29 -4.84
C LYS A 371 -2.99 -20.25 -6.23
N ALA A 372 -3.56 -19.11 -6.62
CA ALA A 372 -4.11 -18.94 -7.97
C ALA A 372 -3.01 -18.93 -9.04
N ALA A 373 -1.91 -18.20 -8.80
CA ALA A 373 -0.76 -18.16 -9.71
C ALA A 373 -0.04 -19.52 -9.81
N GLU A 374 0.13 -20.22 -8.69
CA GLU A 374 0.71 -21.58 -8.62
C GLU A 374 -0.01 -22.58 -9.52
N ARG A 375 -1.33 -22.44 -9.65
CA ARG A 375 -2.20 -23.29 -10.48
C ARG A 375 -2.46 -22.73 -11.87
N GLU A 376 -1.80 -21.63 -12.23
CA GLU A 376 -2.04 -20.88 -13.46
C GLU A 376 -3.52 -20.49 -13.66
N GLU A 377 -4.28 -20.30 -12.57
CA GLU A 377 -5.67 -19.84 -12.57
C GLU A 377 -5.72 -18.31 -12.81
N TRP A 378 -5.19 -17.83 -13.94
CA TRP A 378 -4.98 -16.39 -14.22
C TRP A 378 -6.24 -15.54 -14.11
N GLY A 379 -7.40 -16.09 -14.49
CA GLY A 379 -8.70 -15.42 -14.34
C GLY A 379 -9.08 -15.18 -12.88
N LYS A 380 -8.71 -16.08 -11.97
CA LYS A 380 -8.89 -15.92 -10.53
C LYS A 380 -7.86 -14.96 -9.95
N LEU A 381 -6.59 -15.07 -10.37
CA LEU A 381 -5.54 -14.14 -9.96
C LEU A 381 -5.95 -12.69 -10.26
N ARG A 382 -6.51 -12.41 -11.43
CA ARG A 382 -6.99 -11.07 -11.83
C ARG A 382 -8.11 -10.51 -10.95
N ARG A 383 -8.81 -11.34 -10.16
CA ARG A 383 -9.79 -10.89 -9.15
C ARG A 383 -9.16 -10.67 -7.76
N LEU A 384 -7.90 -11.05 -7.57
CA LEU A 384 -7.20 -10.97 -6.28
C LEU A 384 -6.13 -9.88 -6.27
N VAL A 385 -5.56 -9.51 -7.42
CA VAL A 385 -4.51 -8.49 -7.54
C VAL A 385 -4.92 -7.40 -8.53
N SER A 386 -4.24 -6.24 -8.46
CA SER A 386 -4.47 -5.14 -9.38
C SER A 386 -3.89 -5.43 -10.78
N PRO A 387 -4.35 -4.74 -11.85
CA PRO A 387 -4.04 -5.11 -13.23
C PRO A 387 -2.55 -5.21 -13.57
N GLU A 388 -1.73 -4.21 -13.21
CA GLU A 388 -0.29 -4.24 -13.54
C GLU A 388 0.46 -5.26 -12.68
N VAL A 389 0.04 -5.48 -11.43
CA VAL A 389 0.57 -6.57 -10.59
C VAL A 389 0.26 -7.95 -11.18
N GLY A 390 -0.97 -8.14 -11.68
CA GLY A 390 -1.37 -9.39 -12.34
C GLY A 390 -0.56 -9.68 -13.60
N LYS A 391 -0.37 -8.67 -14.46
CA LYS A 391 0.50 -8.77 -15.65
C LYS A 391 1.94 -9.10 -15.28
N TRP A 392 2.47 -8.52 -14.19
CA TRP A 392 3.82 -8.81 -13.72
C TRP A 392 3.96 -10.27 -13.31
N ILE A 393 3.04 -10.76 -12.46
CA ILE A 393 3.05 -12.16 -11.99
C ILE A 393 2.95 -13.15 -13.16
N GLU A 394 2.02 -12.91 -14.10
CA GLU A 394 1.81 -13.77 -15.26
C GLU A 394 3.01 -13.73 -16.22
N GLY A 395 3.58 -12.54 -16.47
CA GLY A 395 4.69 -12.33 -17.39
C GLY A 395 6.05 -12.85 -16.88
N GLU A 396 6.28 -12.81 -15.57
CA GLU A 396 7.49 -13.36 -14.93
C GLU A 396 7.29 -14.79 -14.41
N LYS A 397 6.10 -15.38 -14.62
CA LYS A 397 5.70 -16.71 -14.11
C LYS A 397 5.98 -16.86 -12.61
N LEU A 398 5.74 -15.80 -11.83
CA LEU A 398 5.97 -15.83 -10.39
C LEU A 398 5.00 -16.80 -9.71
N TYR A 399 5.49 -17.52 -8.71
CA TYR A 399 4.74 -18.49 -7.89
C TYR A 399 4.33 -19.79 -8.58
N VAL A 400 4.60 -19.94 -9.88
CA VAL A 400 4.40 -21.20 -10.60
C VAL A 400 5.40 -22.23 -10.07
N VAL A 401 4.93 -23.44 -9.79
CA VAL A 401 5.80 -24.56 -9.40
C VAL A 401 6.16 -25.32 -10.66
N ASP A 402 7.46 -25.47 -10.94
CA ASP A 402 7.92 -26.41 -11.97
C ASP A 402 7.54 -27.83 -11.53
N VAL A 403 6.50 -28.39 -12.14
CA VAL A 403 6.23 -29.82 -12.03
C VAL A 403 7.36 -30.52 -12.77
N LYS A 404 8.39 -30.95 -12.04
CA LYS A 404 9.37 -31.89 -12.59
C LYS A 404 8.59 -33.11 -13.08
N PRO A 405 8.73 -33.52 -14.36
CA PRO A 405 8.13 -34.77 -14.78
C PRO A 405 8.67 -35.89 -13.89
N GLU A 406 7.76 -36.65 -13.29
CA GLU A 406 8.11 -37.87 -12.57
C GLU A 406 8.91 -38.74 -13.54
N ALA A 407 10.15 -39.08 -13.17
CA ALA A 407 10.95 -40.02 -13.93
C ALA A 407 10.21 -41.37 -13.87
N CYS A 408 9.60 -41.78 -14.99
CA CYS A 408 9.06 -43.11 -15.19
C CYS A 408 10.16 -44.18 -15.19
#